data_AF-A0A6S7DED5-F1
#
_entry.id   AF-A0A6S7DED5-F1
#
_cell.length_a   1.000
_cell.length_b   1.000
_cell.length_c   1.000
_cell.angle_alpha   90.00
_cell.angle_beta   90.00
_cell.angle_gamma   90.00
#
_symmetry.space_group_name_H-M   'P 1'
#
loop_
_entity.id
_entity.type
_entity.pdbx_description
1 polymer ?
#
loop_
_entity_poly.entity_id
_entity_poly.type
_entity_poly.pdbx_seq_one_letter_code
_entity_poly.pdbx_strand_id
1 'polypeptide(L)' 'MIKLTDSNGAAIYLAPDAISSIRQAGASSAWHGIRAYVRTFDGKSYEVQQDASEINAAVEAAQQRTDA' A
#
# COMPACT_ATOMS: atom_id res chain seq x y z
N MET A 1 0.65 1.37 -12.19
CA MET A 1 1.15 2.01 -10.95
C MET A 1 -0.02 2.31 -10.03
N ILE A 2 0.09 1.99 -8.75
CA ILE A 2 -0.85 2.43 -7.71
C ILE A 2 -0.24 3.61 -6.93
N LYS A 3 -1.09 4.53 -6.47
CA LYS A 3 -0.68 5.67 -5.63
C LYS A 3 -1.06 5.38 -4.18
N LEU A 4 -0.08 5.45 -3.29
CA LEU A 4 -0.22 5.39 -1.84
C LEU A 4 0.21 6.71 -1.21
N THR A 5 -0.12 6.92 0.06
CA THR A 5 0.29 8.08 0.85
C THR A 5 1.08 7.59 2.04
N ASP A 6 2.33 8.01 2.17
CA ASP A 6 3.20 7.64 3.29
C ASP A 6 2.75 8.27 4.61
N SER A 7 3.37 7.88 5.71
CA SER A 7 3.10 8.46 7.04
C SER A 7 3.38 9.98 7.14
N ASN A 8 4.16 10.56 6.24
CA ASN A 8 4.44 12.01 6.16
C ASN A 8 3.45 12.77 5.26
N GLY A 9 2.50 12.08 4.61
CA GLY A 9 1.57 12.69 3.65
C GLY A 9 2.11 12.80 2.22
N ALA A 10 3.30 12.26 1.95
CA ALA A 10 3.90 12.24 0.63
C ALA A 10 3.32 11.10 -0.23
N ALA A 11 3.21 11.34 -1.53
CA ALA A 11 2.75 10.32 -2.47
C ALA A 11 3.86 9.32 -2.78
N ILE A 12 3.54 8.02 -2.69
CA ILE A 12 4.37 6.91 -3.15
C ILE A 12 3.68 6.26 -4.35
N TYR A 13 4.42 6.01 -5.42
CA TYR A 13 3.90 5.27 -6.57
C TYR A 13 4.60 3.91 -6.66
N LEU A 14 3.83 2.83 -6.57
CA LEU A 14 4.34 1.47 -6.63
C LEU A 14 3.80 0.75 -7.87
N ALA A 15 4.63 -0.10 -8.46
CA ALA A 15 4.16 -1.10 -9.40
C ALA A 15 3.31 -2.13 -8.62
N PRO A 16 2.10 -2.51 -9.10
CA PRO A 16 1.27 -3.51 -8.43
C PRO A 16 2.04 -4.81 -8.20
N ASP A 17 2.74 -5.29 -9.23
CA ASP A 17 3.54 -6.52 -9.20
C ASP A 17 4.77 -6.46 -8.27
N ALA A 18 5.19 -5.27 -7.84
CA ALA A 18 6.29 -5.13 -6.90
C ALA A 18 5.85 -5.42 -5.45
N ILE A 19 4.55 -5.41 -5.15
CA ILE A 19 4.01 -5.58 -3.80
C ILE A 19 3.98 -7.06 -3.46
N SER A 20 4.71 -7.40 -2.41
CA SER A 20 4.80 -8.77 -1.87
C SER A 20 3.75 -9.04 -0.78
N SER A 21 3.36 -8.03 -0.01
CA SER A 21 2.32 -8.16 1.01
C SER A 21 1.74 -6.81 1.45
N ILE A 22 0.49 -6.87 1.92
CA ILE A 22 -0.24 -5.75 2.51
C ILE A 22 -0.74 -6.23 3.87
N ARG A 23 -0.52 -5.44 4.93
CA ARG A 23 -0.95 -5.77 6.29
C ARG A 23 -1.61 -4.57 6.95
N GLN A 24 -2.81 -4.77 7.52
CA GLN A 24 -3.47 -3.76 8.34
C GLN A 24 -2.61 -3.41 9.57
N ALA A 25 -2.46 -2.13 9.84
CA ALA A 25 -1.78 -1.67 11.03
C ALA A 25 -2.66 -1.89 12.28
N GLY A 26 -2.02 -2.11 13.43
CA GLY A 26 -2.76 -2.22 14.69
C GLY A 26 -3.36 -0.88 15.10
N ALA A 27 -4.37 -0.90 15.98
CA ALA A 27 -5.01 0.32 16.49
C ALA A 27 -4.00 1.29 17.14
N SER A 28 -2.92 0.77 17.73
CA SER A 28 -1.82 1.55 18.30
C SER A 28 -0.89 2.20 17.27
N SER A 29 -1.07 1.97 15.97
CA SER A 29 -0.35 2.69 14.90
C SER A 29 -1.20 3.82 14.32
N ALA A 30 -2.52 3.76 14.51
CA ALA A 30 -3.47 4.73 13.93
C ALA A 30 -3.29 6.15 14.48
N TRP A 31 -2.78 6.32 15.71
CA TRP A 31 -2.48 7.65 16.27
C TRP A 31 -1.36 8.39 15.51
N HIS A 32 -0.53 7.66 14.76
CA HIS A 32 0.47 8.20 13.86
C HIS A 32 -0.03 8.37 12.42
N GLY A 33 -1.33 8.14 12.16
CA GLY A 33 -1.89 8.17 10.81
C GLY A 33 -1.52 6.95 9.95
N ILE A 34 -0.86 5.94 10.52
CA ILE A 34 -0.49 4.71 9.81
C ILE A 34 -1.65 3.72 9.89
N ARG A 35 -2.17 3.33 8.72
CA ARG A 35 -3.30 2.42 8.58
C ARG A 35 -2.91 1.07 8.02
N ALA A 36 -1.85 1.00 7.20
CA ALA A 36 -1.32 -0.26 6.71
C ALA A 36 0.20 -0.23 6.52
N TYR A 37 0.75 -1.44 6.38
CA TYR A 37 2.13 -1.68 5.97
C TYR A 37 2.13 -2.38 4.62
N VAL A 38 2.88 -1.82 3.66
CA VAL A 38 3.09 -2.42 2.34
C VAL A 38 4.54 -2.84 2.22
N ARG A 39 4.80 -4.10 1.86
CA ARG A 39 6.16 -4.60 1.63
C ARG A 39 6.35 -4.96 0.18
N THR A 40 7.46 -4.54 -0.41
CA THR A 40 7.84 -4.87 -1.79
C THR A 40 8.85 -6.00 -1.84
N PHE A 41 8.96 -6.67 -3.00
CA PHE A 41 9.89 -7.80 -3.20
C PHE A 41 11.37 -7.42 -3.06
N ASP A 42 11.73 -6.14 -3.24
CA ASP A 42 13.07 -5.61 -2.97
C ASP A 42 13.37 -5.42 -1.47
N GLY A 43 12.43 -5.78 -0.59
CA GLY A 43 12.58 -5.73 0.86
C GLY A 43 12.17 -4.40 1.49
N LYS A 44 11.80 -3.37 0.72
CA LYS A 44 11.32 -2.10 1.29
C LYS A 44 9.95 -2.27 1.93
N SER A 45 9.74 -1.53 3.02
CA SER A 45 8.45 -1.47 3.72
C SER A 45 8.00 -0.02 3.80
N TYR A 46 6.71 0.21 3.54
CA TYR A 46 6.09 1.51 3.54
C TYR A 46 4.97 1.52 4.58
N GLU A 47 4.98 2.55 5.41
CA GLU A 47 3.89 2.87 6.34
C GLU A 47 2.96 3.83 5.61
N VAL A 48 1.69 3.46 5.46
CA VAL A 48 0.76 4.19 4.59
C VAL A 48 -0.54 4.55 5.29
N GLN A 49 -1.17 5.62 4.80
CA GLN A 49 -2.40 6.18 5.35
C GLN A 49 -3.67 5.56 4.78
N GLN A 50 -3.56 4.62 3.83
CA GLN A 50 -4.66 3.82 3.31
C GLN A 50 -4.87 2.56 4.15
N ASP A 51 -6.11 2.11 4.28
CA ASP A 51 -6.40 0.79 4.87
C ASP A 51 -5.96 -0.34 3.92
N ALA A 52 -5.69 -1.52 4.48
CA ALA A 52 -5.21 -2.66 3.70
C ALA A 52 -6.19 -3.07 2.58
N SER A 53 -7.50 -2.95 2.82
CA SER A 53 -8.54 -3.25 1.82
C SER A 53 -8.54 -2.29 0.64
N GLU A 54 -8.34 -0.99 0.88
CA GLU A 54 -8.25 0.03 -0.17
C GLU A 54 -7.05 -0.22 -1.08
N ILE A 55 -5.92 -0.60 -0.48
CA ILE A 55 -4.69 -0.93 -1.20
C ILE A 55 -4.90 -2.20 -2.03
N ASN A 56 -5.50 -3.25 -1.46
CA ASN A 56 -5.76 -4.49 -2.18
C ASN A 56 -6.67 -4.26 -3.40
N ALA A 57 -7.76 -3.49 -3.23
CA ALA A 57 -8.63 -3.13 -4.34
C ALA A 57 -7.91 -2.35 -5.44
N ALA A 58 -6.99 -1.45 -5.08
CA ALA A 58 -6.18 -0.71 -6.05
C ALA A 58 -5.20 -1.61 -6.81
N VAL A 59 -4.62 -2.61 -6.14
CA VAL A 59 -3.75 -3.63 -6.77
C VAL A 59 -4.55 -4.47 -7.77
N GLU A 60 -5.68 -5.03 -7.35
CA GLU A 60 -6.55 -5.85 -8.21
C GLU A 60 -7.02 -5.06 -9.45
N ALA A 61 -7.47 -3.82 -9.25
CA ALA A 61 -7.91 -2.96 -10.35
C ALA A 61 -6.77 -2.54 -11.30
N ALA A 62 -5.51 -2.59 -10.86
CA ALA A 62 -4.35 -2.33 -11.70
C ALA A 62 -3.92 -3.59 -12.47
N GLN A 63 -4.06 -4.77 -11.88
CA GLN A 63 -3.76 -6.03 -12.54
C GLN A 63 -4.74 -6.33 -13.69
N GLN A 64 -6.04 -6.14 -13.45
CA GLN A 64 -7.09 -6.33 -14.46
C GLN A 64 -6.91 -5.44 -15.70
N ARG A 65 -6.25 -4.30 -15.57
CA ARG A 65 -5.94 -3.38 -16.68
C ARG A 65 -4.73 -3.82 -17.50
N THR A 66 -3.87 -4.67 -16.96
CA THR A 66 -2.68 -5.18 -17.63
C THR A 66 -2.99 -6.43 -18.43
N ASP A 67 -3.99 -7.20 -17.99
CA ASP A 67 -4.44 -8.45 -18.63
C ASP A 67 -5.46 -8.25 -19.78
N ALA A 68 -5.85 -7.00 -20.06
CA ALA A 68 -6.84 -6.60 -21.07
C ALA A 68 -6.18 -5.93 -22.28
#